data_AF-A0A349YI74-F1
#
_entry.id   AF-A0A349YI74-F1
#
_cell.length_a   1.000
_cell.length_b   1.000
_cell.length_c   1.000
_cell.angle_alpha   90.00
_cell.angle_beta   90.00
_cell.angle_gamma   90.00
#
_symmetry.space_group_name_H-M   'P 1'
#
loop_
_entity.id
_entity.type
_entity.pdbx_description
1 polymer ?
#
loop_
_entity_poly.entity_id
_entity_poly.type
_entity_poly.pdbx_seq_one_letter_code
_entity_poly.pdbx_strand_id
1 'polypeptide(L)'
;MKYEEIKSAIHSIHAGTYTNMTTCKTLKTRKEFKDKNIVKISRSTIRSGCDYENLKSTKQGRADGSLPSQNSGLPYGSWISGEEKYFIEHKGNIYLRVTNGPNKSRVTYLVNGIPTDEQEVKAMCLKSEFPTSEKPSVYNVNINHIVSIEK
;
A
#
# COMPACT_ATOMS: atom_id res chain seq x y z
N MET A 1 5.97 7.35 10.21
CA MET A 1 6.33 8.74 9.81
C MET A 1 5.08 9.61 9.88
N LYS A 2 5.24 10.91 10.14
CA LYS A 2 4.14 11.89 10.08
C LYS A 2 3.81 12.24 8.62
N TYR A 3 2.62 12.78 8.40
CA TYR A 3 2.15 13.16 7.06
C TYR A 3 3.13 14.09 6.32
N GLU A 4 3.58 15.17 6.96
CA GLU A 4 4.50 16.14 6.35
C GLU A 4 5.85 15.53 5.96
N GLU A 5 6.36 14.57 6.75
CA GLU A 5 7.61 13.87 6.44
C GLU A 5 7.46 12.99 5.19
N ILE A 6 6.34 12.28 5.09
CA ILE A 6 6.00 11.44 3.94
C ILE A 6 5.80 12.29 2.69
N LYS A 7 5.07 13.40 2.82
CA LYS A 7 4.84 14.38 1.76
C LYS A 7 6.16 14.94 1.23
N SER A 8 7.02 15.42 2.12
CA SER A 8 8.34 15.94 1.75
C SER A 8 9.21 14.87 1.07
N ALA A 9 9.24 13.64 1.61
CA ALA A 9 10.03 12.55 1.04
C ALA A 9 9.55 12.21 -0.39
N ILE A 10 8.24 12.09 -0.59
CA ILE A 10 7.65 11.75 -1.89
C ILE A 10 7.87 12.87 -2.91
N HIS A 11 7.67 14.14 -2.54
CA HIS A 11 7.87 15.26 -3.46
C HIS A 11 9.34 15.54 -3.78
N SER A 12 10.27 15.12 -2.93
CA SER A 12 11.70 15.18 -3.23
C SER A 12 12.13 14.18 -4.32
N ILE A 13 11.28 13.21 -4.63
CA ILE A 13 11.52 12.17 -5.63
C ILE A 13 10.72 12.52 -6.89
N HIS A 14 11.36 12.45 -8.06
CA HIS A 14 10.66 12.69 -9.32
C HIS A 14 9.50 11.69 -9.50
N ALA A 15 8.32 12.21 -9.85
CA ALA A 15 7.10 11.42 -10.04
C ALA A 15 7.34 10.21 -10.95
N GLY A 16 6.82 9.04 -10.58
CA GLY A 16 7.01 7.81 -11.34
C GLY A 16 8.38 7.13 -11.18
N THR A 17 9.30 7.68 -10.38
CA THR A 17 10.57 7.02 -10.04
C THR A 17 10.32 5.84 -9.10
N TYR A 18 11.00 4.71 -9.38
CA TYR A 18 10.97 3.58 -8.46
C TYR A 18 11.65 3.93 -7.14
N THR A 19 10.99 3.62 -6.05
CA THR A 19 11.40 3.94 -4.68
C THR A 19 11.07 2.74 -3.79
N ASN A 20 11.88 2.49 -2.77
CA ASN A 20 11.59 1.49 -1.76
C ASN A 20 10.75 2.08 -0.64
N MET A 21 9.72 1.35 -0.23
CA MET A 21 8.85 1.71 0.88
C MET A 21 8.78 0.57 1.89
N THR A 22 8.98 0.91 3.16
CA THR A 22 8.79 0.00 4.28
C THR A 22 7.50 0.36 5.01
N THR A 23 6.62 -0.61 5.17
CA THR A 23 5.41 -0.48 6.00
C THR A 23 5.45 -1.44 7.18
N CYS A 24 4.94 -1.00 8.32
CA CYS A 24 4.75 -1.80 9.52
C CYS A 24 3.30 -1.70 9.98
N LYS A 25 2.65 -2.84 10.20
CA LYS A 25 1.24 -2.91 10.61
C LYS A 25 1.05 -4.01 11.66
N THR A 26 0.35 -3.68 12.75
CA THR A 26 -0.21 -4.69 13.67
C THR A 26 -1.40 -5.38 13.03
N LEU A 27 -1.38 -6.71 12.97
CA LEU A 27 -2.43 -7.52 12.38
C LEU A 27 -3.56 -7.78 13.37
N LYS A 28 -4.79 -7.84 12.86
CA LYS A 28 -5.94 -8.24 13.66
C LYS A 28 -5.89 -9.73 13.96
N THR A 29 -5.90 -10.09 15.24
CA THR A 29 -5.85 -11.48 15.70
C THR A 29 -7.24 -12.07 15.90
N ARG A 30 -7.32 -13.40 15.92
CA ARG A 30 -8.51 -14.12 16.39
C ARG A 30 -8.64 -13.94 17.90
N LYS A 31 -9.84 -14.21 18.44
CA LYS A 31 -10.19 -13.93 19.84
C LYS A 31 -9.26 -14.63 20.83
N GLU A 32 -8.87 -15.87 20.50
CA GLU A 32 -7.99 -16.73 21.29
C GLU A 32 -6.52 -16.26 21.32
N PHE A 33 -6.11 -15.37 20.41
CA PHE A 33 -4.76 -14.80 20.33
C PHE A 33 -4.75 -13.28 20.55
N LYS A 34 -5.75 -12.74 21.25
CA LYS A 34 -5.88 -11.29 21.51
C LYS A 34 -4.75 -10.70 22.34
N ASP A 35 -4.03 -11.54 23.10
CA ASP A 35 -2.86 -11.18 23.90
C ASP A 35 -1.57 -11.13 23.08
N LYS A 36 -1.57 -11.65 21.85
CA LYS A 36 -0.40 -11.66 20.97
C LYS A 36 -0.31 -10.35 20.19
N ASN A 37 0.87 -9.74 20.23
CA ASN A 37 1.22 -8.65 19.34
C ASN A 37 1.82 -9.22 18.05
N ILE A 38 1.03 -9.27 16.98
CA ILE A 38 1.47 -9.78 15.67
C ILE A 38 1.69 -8.61 14.72
N VAL A 39 2.92 -8.45 14.27
CA VAL A 39 3.37 -7.34 13.42
C VAL A 39 3.80 -7.85 12.06
N LYS A 40 3.33 -7.19 10.99
CA LYS A 40 3.77 -7.40 9.62
C LYS A 40 4.63 -6.24 9.15
N ILE A 41 5.85 -6.55 8.74
CA ILE A 41 6.76 -5.61 8.10
C ILE A 41 6.82 -5.97 6.62
N SER A 42 6.55 -5.02 5.74
CA SER A 42 6.60 -5.23 4.27
C SER A 42 7.53 -4.22 3.63
N ARG A 43 8.46 -4.71 2.81
CA ARG A 43 9.36 -3.90 1.98
C ARG A 43 8.97 -4.08 0.52
N SER A 44 8.66 -2.99 -0.16
CA SER A 44 8.16 -3.02 -1.54
C SER A 44 8.82 -1.94 -2.38
N THR A 45 9.08 -2.24 -3.65
CA THR A 45 9.40 -1.22 -4.65
C THR A 45 8.10 -0.64 -5.21
N ILE A 46 7.94 0.67 -5.15
CA ILE A 46 6.74 1.41 -5.56
C ILE A 46 7.09 2.62 -6.43
N ARG A 47 6.07 3.23 -7.01
CA ARG A 47 6.13 4.56 -7.62
C ARG A 47 4.97 5.41 -7.14
N SER A 48 5.20 6.70 -6.92
CA SER A 48 4.18 7.69 -6.54
C SER A 48 3.99 8.72 -7.67
N GLY A 49 2.89 9.48 -7.63
CA GLY A 49 2.64 10.56 -8.58
C GLY A 49 2.38 10.11 -10.03
N CYS A 50 2.23 8.80 -10.27
CA CYS A 50 1.95 8.30 -11.62
C CYS A 50 0.58 8.74 -12.09
N ASP A 51 0.52 9.19 -13.34
CA ASP A 51 -0.75 9.41 -14.02
C ASP A 51 -1.39 8.07 -14.39
N TYR A 52 -2.59 7.84 -13.88
CA TYR A 52 -3.32 6.59 -14.06
C TYR A 52 -3.58 6.26 -15.52
N GLU A 53 -3.85 7.29 -16.33
CA GLU A 53 -4.12 7.17 -17.77
C GLU A 53 -2.88 6.73 -18.55
N ASN A 54 -1.70 7.09 -18.03
CA ASN A 54 -0.42 6.78 -18.69
C ASN A 54 0.16 5.43 -18.28
N LEU A 55 -0.39 4.77 -17.27
CA LEU A 55 0.09 3.46 -16.85
C LEU A 55 -0.15 2.41 -17.95
N LYS A 56 0.90 1.64 -18.25
CA LYS A 56 0.84 0.53 -19.22
C LYS A 56 -0.28 -0.47 -18.88
N SER A 57 -0.41 -0.82 -17.60
CA SER A 57 -1.47 -1.71 -17.10
C SER A 57 -2.87 -1.18 -17.36
N THR A 58 -3.09 0.14 -17.21
CA THR A 58 -4.39 0.76 -17.49
C THR A 58 -4.70 0.72 -18.98
N LYS A 59 -3.72 1.06 -19.82
CA LYS A 59 -3.89 1.02 -21.29
C LYS A 59 -4.20 -0.39 -21.78
N GLN A 60 -3.51 -1.40 -21.25
CA GLN A 60 -3.75 -2.82 -21.57
C GLN A 60 -5.14 -3.26 -21.09
N GLY A 61 -5.49 -2.99 -19.83
CA GLY A 61 -6.78 -3.38 -19.27
C GLY A 61 -7.98 -2.72 -19.98
N ARG A 62 -7.81 -1.55 -20.57
CA ARG A 62 -8.84 -0.94 -21.41
C ARG A 62 -8.93 -1.58 -22.79
N ALA A 63 -7.79 -1.94 -23.37
CA ALA A 63 -7.76 -2.59 -24.68
C ALA A 63 -8.35 -4.01 -24.63
N ASP A 64 -8.19 -4.73 -23.52
CA ASP A 64 -8.75 -6.09 -23.32
C ASP A 64 -10.15 -6.11 -22.67
N GLY A 65 -10.68 -4.94 -22.28
CA GLY A 65 -12.01 -4.79 -21.69
C GLY A 65 -12.12 -5.13 -20.20
N SER A 66 -11.01 -5.46 -19.52
CA SER A 66 -10.99 -5.70 -18.07
C SER A 66 -11.13 -4.43 -17.22
N LEU A 67 -10.88 -3.25 -17.79
CA LEU A 67 -11.08 -1.94 -17.18
C LEU A 67 -12.07 -1.08 -17.98
N PRO A 68 -12.82 -0.16 -17.33
CA PRO A 68 -13.69 0.79 -18.02
C PRO A 68 -12.95 1.62 -19.07
N SER A 69 -13.60 1.85 -20.22
CA SER A 69 -13.06 2.60 -21.35
C SER A 69 -12.71 4.06 -21.01
N GLN A 70 -13.37 4.62 -19.99
CA GLN A 70 -13.12 5.95 -19.45
C GLN A 70 -12.76 5.90 -17.96
N ASN A 71 -12.03 6.92 -17.49
CA ASN A 71 -11.67 7.02 -16.09
C ASN A 71 -12.88 7.33 -15.21
N SER A 72 -13.24 6.41 -14.31
CA SER A 72 -14.35 6.59 -13.37
C SER A 72 -13.96 7.32 -12.08
N GLY A 73 -12.73 7.84 -11.99
CA GLY A 73 -12.22 8.54 -10.81
C GLY A 73 -11.71 7.58 -9.72
N LEU A 74 -11.62 8.10 -8.48
CA LEU A 74 -11.22 7.30 -7.32
C LEU A 74 -12.35 6.34 -6.91
N PRO A 75 -12.06 5.08 -6.57
CA PRO A 75 -13.08 4.13 -6.11
C PRO A 75 -13.67 4.49 -4.73
N TYR A 76 -12.97 5.33 -3.95
CA TYR A 76 -13.40 5.85 -2.67
C TYR A 76 -12.58 7.07 -2.28
N GLY A 77 -13.10 7.86 -1.33
CA GLY A 77 -12.41 9.03 -0.79
C GLY A 77 -12.29 10.17 -1.80
N SER A 78 -11.47 11.15 -1.46
CA SER A 78 -11.19 12.33 -2.30
C SER A 78 -9.71 12.66 -2.27
N TRP A 79 -9.22 13.26 -3.35
CA TRP A 79 -7.87 13.83 -3.36
C TRP A 79 -7.76 14.91 -2.29
N ILE A 80 -6.60 14.97 -1.62
CA ILE A 80 -6.24 16.15 -0.84
C ILE A 80 -5.92 17.27 -1.85
N SER A 81 -6.46 18.47 -1.60
CA SER A 81 -6.29 19.61 -2.51
C SER A 81 -4.80 19.94 -2.71
N GLY A 82 -4.37 20.02 -3.98
CA GLY A 82 -2.97 20.27 -4.35
C GLY A 82 -2.06 19.04 -4.27
N GLU A 83 -2.62 17.87 -3.93
CA GLU A 83 -1.91 16.59 -3.80
C GLU A 83 -2.52 15.52 -4.72
N GLU A 84 -3.12 15.96 -5.82
CA GLU A 84 -3.69 15.07 -6.83
C GLU A 84 -2.62 14.08 -7.32
N LYS A 85 -3.01 12.82 -7.51
CA LYS A 85 -2.14 11.67 -7.82
C LYS A 85 -1.32 11.12 -6.64
N TYR A 86 -1.20 11.84 -5.53
CA TYR A 86 -0.40 11.43 -4.37
C TYR A 86 -1.23 11.00 -3.17
N PHE A 87 -2.08 11.88 -2.65
CA PHE A 87 -2.72 11.65 -1.35
C PHE A 87 -4.25 11.67 -1.43
N ILE A 88 -4.86 10.71 -0.75
CA ILE A 88 -6.31 10.53 -0.68
C ILE A 88 -6.73 10.60 0.77
N GLU A 89 -7.78 11.36 1.06
CA GLU A 89 -8.47 11.32 2.34
C GLU A 89 -9.69 10.41 2.27
N HIS A 90 -9.87 9.55 3.27
CA HIS A 90 -11.07 8.75 3.42
C HIS A 90 -11.33 8.43 4.89
N LYS A 91 -12.52 8.80 5.41
CA LYS A 91 -12.96 8.49 6.78
C LYS A 91 -11.92 8.87 7.84
N GLY A 92 -11.41 10.10 7.77
CA GLY A 92 -10.41 10.64 8.70
C GLY A 92 -9.01 10.00 8.60
N ASN A 93 -8.76 9.16 7.58
CA ASN A 93 -7.45 8.58 7.32
C ASN A 93 -6.87 9.17 6.03
N ILE A 94 -5.55 9.33 6.02
CA ILE A 94 -4.79 9.74 4.83
C ILE A 94 -4.11 8.51 4.24
N TYR A 95 -4.17 8.41 2.92
CA TYR A 95 -3.56 7.33 2.17
C TYR A 95 -2.63 7.88 1.10
N LEU A 96 -1.44 7.29 0.99
CA LEU A 96 -0.54 7.48 -0.13
C LEU A 96 -0.95 6.53 -1.26
N ARG A 97 -1.26 7.08 -2.43
CA ARG A 97 -1.49 6.30 -3.65
C ARG A 97 -0.16 5.92 -4.28
N VAL A 98 0.00 4.64 -4.56
CA VAL A 98 1.21 4.08 -5.16
C VAL A 98 0.89 3.13 -6.30
N THR A 99 1.83 3.01 -7.21
CA THR A 99 1.82 1.99 -8.26
C THR A 99 2.79 0.89 -7.87
N ASN A 100 2.41 -0.38 -8.09
CA ASN A 100 3.31 -1.51 -7.86
C ASN A 100 4.57 -1.44 -8.74
N GLY A 101 5.70 -1.81 -8.15
CA GLY A 101 6.93 -2.06 -8.86
C GLY A 101 6.99 -3.48 -9.43
N PRO A 102 7.99 -3.78 -10.29
CA PRO A 102 8.17 -5.10 -10.88
C PRO A 102 8.64 -6.15 -9.86
N ASN A 103 9.22 -5.71 -8.73
CA ASN A 103 9.79 -6.59 -7.73
C ASN A 103 8.74 -7.08 -6.74
N LYS A 104 8.80 -8.38 -6.39
CA LYS A 104 7.98 -8.94 -5.32
C LYS A 104 8.33 -8.28 -3.98
N SER A 105 7.30 -7.88 -3.23
CA SER A 105 7.45 -7.39 -1.86
C SER A 105 8.09 -8.48 -0.98
N ARG A 106 9.00 -8.07 -0.10
CA ARG A 106 9.50 -8.93 0.98
C ARG A 106 8.68 -8.68 2.24
N VAL A 107 8.27 -9.75 2.91
CA VAL A 107 7.45 -9.67 4.12
C VAL A 107 8.13 -10.41 5.25
N THR A 108 8.13 -9.80 6.43
CA THR A 108 8.57 -10.42 7.69
C THR A 108 7.44 -10.29 8.69
N TYR A 109 7.13 -11.38 9.39
CA TYR A 109 6.16 -11.38 10.48
C TYR A 109 6.89 -11.53 11.81
N LEU A 110 6.41 -10.81 12.82
CA LEU A 110 6.91 -10.89 14.19
C LEU A 110 5.73 -11.24 15.11
N VAL A 111 5.89 -12.24 15.96
CA VAL A 111 4.95 -12.57 17.04
C VAL A 111 5.63 -12.22 18.35
N ASN A 112 5.10 -11.23 19.07
CA ASN A 112 5.72 -10.67 20.27
C ASN A 112 7.19 -10.26 20.05
N GLY A 113 7.51 -9.76 18.86
CA GLY A 113 8.86 -9.33 18.48
C GLY A 113 9.76 -10.44 17.92
N ILE A 114 9.34 -11.70 17.96
CA ILE A 114 10.13 -12.84 17.46
C ILE A 114 9.75 -13.11 15.99
N PRO A 115 10.71 -13.23 15.06
CA PRO A 115 10.43 -13.64 13.69
C PRO A 115 9.71 -14.97 13.61
N THR A 116 8.65 -15.01 12.81
CA THR A 116 7.78 -16.19 12.65
C THR A 116 7.40 -16.36 11.18
N ASP A 117 7.09 -17.59 10.77
CA ASP A 117 6.63 -17.88 9.41
C ASP A 117 5.18 -17.42 9.17
N GLU A 118 4.81 -17.36 7.89
CA GLU A 118 3.49 -16.90 7.48
C GLU A 118 2.36 -17.89 7.82
N GLN A 119 2.64 -19.20 7.89
CA GLN A 119 1.60 -20.21 8.14
C GLN A 119 1.11 -20.12 9.58
N GLU A 120 2.03 -20.01 10.55
CA GLU A 120 1.70 -19.80 11.96
C GLU A 120 0.90 -18.50 12.15
N VAL A 121 1.34 -17.41 11.49
CA VAL A 121 0.67 -16.11 11.58
C VAL A 121 -0.73 -16.14 10.96
N LYS A 122 -0.95 -16.91 9.87
CA LYS A 122 -2.27 -17.13 9.29
C LYS A 122 -3.21 -17.91 10.20
N ALA A 123 -2.69 -18.83 11.02
CA ALA A 123 -3.50 -19.52 12.01
C ALA A 123 -3.99 -18.56 13.09
N MET A 124 -3.16 -17.58 13.50
CA MET A 124 -3.47 -16.65 14.59
C MET A 124 -4.31 -15.43 14.18
N CYS A 125 -4.21 -14.99 12.92
CA CYS A 125 -4.82 -13.75 12.45
C CYS A 125 -6.15 -13.97 11.71
N LEU A 126 -6.91 -12.88 11.56
CA LEU A 126 -8.14 -12.88 10.75
C LEU A 126 -7.80 -13.10 9.28
N LYS A 127 -8.66 -13.86 8.56
CA LYS A 127 -8.49 -14.14 7.12
C LYS A 127 -8.37 -12.86 6.28
N SER A 128 -9.05 -11.78 6.69
CA SER A 128 -9.01 -10.48 6.02
C SER A 128 -7.64 -9.80 6.03
N GLU A 129 -6.70 -10.23 6.87
CA GLU A 129 -5.31 -9.74 6.88
C GLU A 129 -4.46 -10.35 5.74
N PHE A 130 -4.96 -11.40 5.08
CA PHE A 130 -4.28 -12.11 4.00
C PHE A 130 -5.17 -12.18 2.74
N PRO A 131 -5.36 -11.05 2.04
CA PRO A 131 -6.09 -11.04 0.79
C PRO A 131 -5.42 -11.96 -0.24
N THR A 132 -6.23 -12.77 -0.92
CA THR A 132 -5.78 -13.76 -1.92
C THR A 132 -5.83 -13.22 -3.35
N SER A 133 -6.47 -12.08 -3.57
CA SER A 133 -6.51 -11.41 -4.87
C SER A 133 -5.14 -10.85 -5.22
N GLU A 134 -4.79 -10.84 -6.50
CA GLU A 134 -3.61 -10.13 -6.97
C GLU A 134 -3.69 -8.65 -6.56
N LYS A 135 -2.53 -8.09 -6.20
CA LYS A 135 -2.47 -6.66 -5.89
C LYS A 135 -2.74 -5.88 -7.17
N PRO A 136 -3.70 -4.93 -7.16
CA PRO A 136 -3.93 -4.10 -8.33
C PRO A 136 -2.68 -3.28 -8.67
N SER A 137 -2.57 -2.87 -9.94
CA SER A 137 -1.43 -2.07 -10.41
C SER A 137 -1.27 -0.76 -9.62
N VAL A 138 -2.39 -0.19 -9.18
CA VAL A 138 -2.43 0.98 -8.30
C VAL A 138 -3.20 0.65 -7.04
N TYR A 139 -2.66 1.03 -5.90
CA TYR A 139 -3.25 0.78 -4.59
C TYR A 139 -2.90 1.91 -3.62
N ASN A 140 -3.60 1.95 -2.50
CA ASN A 140 -3.48 3.01 -1.51
C ASN A 140 -2.92 2.41 -0.21
N VAL A 141 -1.93 3.09 0.37
CA VAL A 141 -1.29 2.70 1.63
C VAL A 141 -1.64 3.73 2.69
N ASN A 142 -2.22 3.29 3.80
CA ASN A 142 -2.47 4.19 4.93
C ASN A 142 -1.13 4.71 5.46
N ILE A 143 -1.00 6.04 5.57
CA ILE A 143 0.27 6.67 5.94
C ILE A 143 0.75 6.29 7.33
N ASN A 144 -0.16 5.91 8.24
CA ASN A 144 0.17 5.49 9.60
C ASN A 144 0.98 4.18 9.63
N HIS A 145 0.93 3.41 8.55
CA HIS A 145 1.74 2.20 8.43
C HIS A 145 3.11 2.46 7.80
N ILE A 146 3.39 3.65 7.27
CA ILE A 146 4.65 3.93 6.56
C ILE A 146 5.75 4.23 7.57
N VAL A 147 6.84 3.46 7.47
CA VAL A 147 8.03 3.56 8.32
C VAL A 147 9.16 4.28 7.61
N SER A 148 9.39 3.98 6.33
CA SER A 148 10.41 4.66 5.52
C SER A 148 10.06 4.67 4.03
N ILE A 149 10.59 5.67 3.33
CA ILE A 149 10.55 5.84 1.87
C ILE A 149 11.95 6.26 1.44
N GLU A 150 12.60 5.45 0.61
CA GLU A 150 14.02 5.56 0.26
C GLU A 150 14.20 5.32 -1.25
N LYS A 151 15.01 6.16 -1.91
CA LYS A 151 15.29 6.01 -3.34
C LYS A 151 16.14 4.76 -3.63
#